data_AF-B4NTB0-F1
#
_entry.id   AF-B4NTB0-F1
#
_cell.length_a   1.000
_cell.length_b   1.000
_cell.length_c   1.000
_cell.angle_alpha   90.00
_cell.angle_beta   90.00
_cell.angle_gamma   90.00
#
_symmetry.space_group_name_H-M   'P 1'
#
loop_
_entity.id
_entity.type
_entity.pdbx_description
1 polymer ?
#
loop_
_entity_poly.entity_id
_entity_poly.type
_entity_poly.pdbx_seq_one_letter_code
_entity_poly.pdbx_strand_id
1 'polypeptide(L)'
;MVDCYLNTFNNHKTLFGNKKRIADDIIDHPQNYHIYEGLSTLTNISRYDLPDPEVYRDFFRLNPLYEFKKLRDTCTYFRGCPITKLDLAIAYELPELAGKYKKMSEAALAAIEAQQQDGTLSQAEPKRTS
;
A
#
# COMPACT_ATOMS: atom_id res chain seq x y z
N MET A 1 2.75 -2.34 -11.13
CA MET A 1 2.88 -1.35 -12.24
C MET A 1 4.26 -1.34 -12.87
N VAL A 2 5.29 -0.75 -12.23
CA VAL A 2 6.64 -0.69 -12.82
C VAL A 2 7.17 -2.08 -13.19
N ASP A 3 6.90 -3.10 -12.36
CA ASP A 3 7.29 -4.49 -12.65
C ASP A 3 6.64 -5.04 -13.94
N CYS A 4 5.42 -4.62 -14.28
CA CYS A 4 4.75 -5.03 -15.51
C CYS A 4 5.47 -4.45 -16.74
N TYR A 5 5.76 -3.14 -16.73
CA TYR A 5 6.59 -2.50 -17.76
C TYR A 5 7.95 -3.19 -17.89
N LEU A 6 8.61 -3.48 -16.76
CA LEU A 6 9.93 -4.10 -16.74
C LEU A 6 9.89 -5.55 -17.24
N ASN A 7 8.85 -6.32 -16.91
CA ASN A 7 8.67 -7.67 -17.44
C ASN A 7 8.42 -7.65 -18.95
N THR A 8 7.56 -6.74 -19.43
CA THR A 8 7.34 -6.52 -20.87
C THR A 8 8.66 -6.18 -21.56
N PHE A 9 9.44 -5.24 -21.02
CA PHE A 9 10.75 -4.89 -21.56
C PHE A 9 11.69 -6.09 -21.60
N ASN A 10 11.76 -6.88 -20.52
CA ASN A 10 12.62 -8.05 -20.47
C ASN A 10 12.22 -9.15 -21.45
N ASN A 11 10.93 -9.25 -21.79
CA ASN A 11 10.42 -10.23 -22.75
C ASN A 11 10.65 -9.77 -24.22
N HIS A 12 10.69 -8.47 -24.47
CA HIS A 12 10.84 -7.90 -25.82
C HIS A 12 12.27 -7.45 -26.14
N LYS A 13 13.16 -7.32 -25.13
CA LYS A 13 14.55 -6.94 -25.38
C LYS A 13 15.28 -8.06 -26.13
N THR A 14 15.98 -7.69 -27.20
CA THR A 14 16.88 -8.58 -27.92
C THR A 14 18.33 -8.34 -27.49
N LEU A 15 19.21 -9.33 -27.67
CA LEU A 15 20.62 -9.25 -27.24
C LEU A 15 21.40 -8.12 -27.94
N PHE A 16 21.02 -7.79 -29.18
CA PHE A 16 21.67 -6.77 -30.01
C PHE A 16 20.78 -5.53 -30.25
N GLY A 17 19.62 -5.47 -29.60
CA GLY A 17 18.66 -4.39 -29.76
C GLY A 17 19.04 -3.13 -28.98
N ASN A 18 18.65 -1.97 -29.49
CA ASN A 18 18.72 -0.73 -28.73
C ASN A 18 17.70 -0.76 -27.58
N LYS A 19 18.21 -0.93 -26.35
CA LYS A 19 17.41 -1.00 -25.12
C LYS A 19 16.54 0.23 -24.92
N LYS A 20 17.08 1.43 -25.20
CA LYS A 20 16.35 2.69 -25.08
C LYS A 20 15.17 2.73 -26.03
N ARG A 21 15.39 2.38 -27.31
CA ARG A 21 14.32 2.35 -28.32
C ARG A 21 13.16 1.43 -27.91
N ILE A 22 13.46 0.24 -27.39
CA ILE A 22 12.44 -0.73 -26.96
C ILE A 22 11.72 -0.22 -25.72
N ALA A 23 12.45 0.35 -24.75
CA ALA A 23 11.85 0.93 -23.56
C ALA A 23 10.91 2.10 -23.92
N ASP A 24 11.37 3.04 -24.74
CA ASP A 24 10.59 4.20 -25.17
C ASP A 24 9.30 3.74 -25.89
N ASP A 25 9.38 2.74 -26.77
CA ASP A 25 8.20 2.20 -27.46
C ASP A 25 7.16 1.58 -26.52
N ILE A 26 7.61 0.85 -25.49
CA ILE A 26 6.72 0.27 -24.47
C ILE A 26 6.08 1.36 -23.61
N ILE A 27 6.86 2.39 -23.25
CA ILE A 27 6.42 3.51 -22.42
C ILE A 27 5.39 4.37 -23.16
N ASP A 28 5.62 4.64 -24.45
CA ASP A 28 4.75 5.48 -25.27
C ASP A 28 3.48 4.75 -25.73
N HIS A 29 3.51 3.41 -25.83
CA HIS A 29 2.38 2.60 -26.29
C HIS A 29 2.03 1.42 -25.37
N PRO A 30 1.73 1.65 -24.07
CA PRO A 30 1.50 0.56 -23.10
C PRO A 30 0.31 -0.35 -23.44
N GLN A 31 -0.67 0.16 -24.21
CA GLN A 31 -1.81 -0.60 -24.72
C GLN A 31 -1.41 -1.67 -25.73
N ASN A 32 -0.38 -1.43 -26.56
CA ASN A 32 0.10 -2.41 -27.54
C ASN A 32 0.72 -3.65 -26.85
N TYR A 33 1.02 -3.50 -25.56
CA TYR A 33 1.62 -4.52 -24.72
C TYR A 33 0.68 -5.01 -23.61
N HIS A 34 -0.60 -4.62 -23.63
CA HIS A 34 -1.63 -5.04 -22.68
C HIS A 34 -1.26 -4.84 -21.20
N ILE A 35 -0.46 -3.80 -20.88
CA ILE A 35 0.11 -3.63 -19.54
C ILE A 35 -0.98 -3.46 -18.46
N TYR A 36 -2.01 -2.67 -18.75
CA TYR A 36 -3.10 -2.38 -17.80
C TYR A 36 -4.23 -3.42 -17.82
N GLU A 37 -4.43 -4.08 -18.94
CA GLU A 37 -5.46 -5.13 -19.08
C GLU A 37 -5.10 -6.33 -18.20
N GLY A 38 -3.84 -6.77 -18.22
CA GLY A 38 -3.37 -7.87 -17.38
C GLY A 38 -3.50 -7.58 -15.88
N LEU A 39 -3.35 -6.32 -15.47
CA LEU A 39 -3.49 -5.89 -14.07
C LEU A 39 -4.94 -5.79 -13.62
N SER A 40 -5.84 -5.44 -14.52
CA SER A 40 -7.27 -5.34 -14.25
C SER A 40 -7.91 -6.71 -13.98
N THR A 41 -7.22 -7.80 -14.31
CA THR A 41 -7.64 -9.17 -13.95
C THR A 41 -7.29 -9.55 -12.50
N LEU A 42 -6.43 -8.77 -11.83
CA LEU A 42 -6.08 -9.00 -10.43
C LEU A 42 -7.15 -8.41 -9.52
N THR A 43 -7.85 -9.26 -8.78
CA THR A 43 -8.96 -8.86 -7.89
C THR A 43 -8.50 -8.06 -6.66
N ASN A 44 -7.20 -8.01 -6.40
CA ASN A 44 -6.63 -7.40 -5.19
C ASN A 44 -6.09 -5.98 -5.42
N ILE A 45 -6.27 -5.42 -6.61
CA ILE A 45 -5.79 -4.08 -6.97
C ILE A 45 -6.97 -3.30 -7.54
N SER A 46 -7.27 -2.14 -6.97
CA SER A 46 -8.32 -1.29 -7.54
C SER A 46 -7.74 -0.43 -8.67
N ARG A 47 -8.60 -0.05 -9.62
CA ARG A 47 -8.24 0.92 -10.66
C ARG A 47 -7.80 2.27 -10.10
N TYR A 48 -8.26 2.63 -8.90
CA TYR A 48 -7.97 3.92 -8.27
C TYR A 48 -6.57 3.96 -7.68
N ASP A 49 -5.96 2.80 -7.46
CA ASP A 49 -4.57 2.69 -6.98
C ASP A 49 -3.56 2.81 -8.13
N LEU A 50 -4.03 2.79 -9.38
CA LEU A 50 -3.18 2.79 -10.57
C LEU A 50 -3.01 4.21 -11.13
N PRO A 51 -1.76 4.71 -11.26
CA PRO A 51 -1.50 5.93 -12.00
C PRO A 51 -1.82 5.79 -13.49
N ASP A 52 -2.31 6.88 -14.08
CA ASP A 52 -2.58 6.96 -15.51
C ASP A 52 -1.30 6.74 -16.34
N PRO A 53 -1.41 6.22 -17.58
CA PRO A 53 -0.27 5.96 -18.45
C PRO A 53 0.65 7.18 -18.64
N GLU A 54 0.09 8.39 -18.72
CA GLU A 54 0.83 9.64 -18.88
C GLU A 54 1.76 9.90 -17.69
N VAL A 55 1.33 9.55 -16.47
CA VAL A 55 2.13 9.69 -15.25
C VAL A 55 3.33 8.77 -15.30
N TYR A 56 3.16 7.53 -15.77
CA TYR A 56 4.28 6.60 -15.95
C TYR A 56 5.22 7.02 -17.06
N ARG A 57 4.71 7.58 -18.16
CA ARG A 57 5.55 8.16 -19.22
C ARG A 57 6.47 9.24 -18.67
N ASP A 58 5.93 10.16 -17.87
CA ASP A 58 6.73 11.24 -17.28
C ASP A 58 7.72 10.71 -16.23
N PHE A 59 7.32 9.71 -15.44
CA PHE A 59 8.21 9.02 -14.51
C PHE A 59 9.42 8.37 -15.21
N PHE A 60 9.20 7.65 -16.33
CA PHE A 60 10.26 6.93 -17.02
C PHE A 60 11.16 7.82 -17.89
N ARG A 61 10.75 9.06 -18.21
CA ARG A 61 11.63 10.07 -18.82
C ARG A 61 12.81 10.43 -17.91
N LEU A 62 12.57 10.44 -16.59
CA LEU A 62 13.59 10.74 -15.58
C LEU A 62 14.29 9.48 -15.06
N ASN A 63 13.60 8.34 -15.09
CA ASN A 63 14.08 7.07 -14.55
C ASN A 63 14.02 6.00 -15.64
N PRO A 64 15.12 5.71 -16.35
CA PRO A 64 15.08 4.79 -17.48
C PRO A 64 14.58 3.39 -17.08
N LEU A 65 13.59 2.85 -17.81
CA LEU A 65 12.95 1.57 -17.49
C LEU A 65 13.95 0.41 -17.33
N TYR A 66 15.02 0.40 -18.13
CA TYR A 66 16.03 -0.66 -18.14
C TYR A 66 17.05 -0.59 -16.98
N GLU A 67 16.96 0.42 -16.10
CA GLU A 67 17.79 0.55 -14.90
C GLU A 67 17.12 -0.05 -13.65
N PHE A 68 15.83 -0.37 -13.72
CA PHE A 68 15.11 -0.99 -12.62
C PHE A 68 15.45 -2.48 -12.47
N LYS A 69 15.50 -2.93 -11.22
CA LYS A 69 15.56 -4.35 -10.86
C LYS A 69 14.15 -4.96 -10.84
N LYS A 70 14.03 -6.25 -11.13
CA LYS A 70 12.72 -6.93 -11.01
C LYS A 70 12.33 -7.00 -9.55
N LEU A 71 11.02 -6.97 -9.27
CA LEU A 71 10.54 -7.08 -7.89
C LEU A 71 11.01 -8.40 -7.24
N ARG A 72 11.04 -9.49 -8.01
CA ARG A 72 11.54 -10.80 -7.57
C ARG A 72 13.01 -10.78 -7.16
N ASP A 73 13.83 -9.90 -7.75
CA ASP A 73 15.25 -9.77 -7.42
C ASP A 73 15.47 -9.10 -6.05
N THR A 74 14.42 -8.51 -5.47
CA THR A 74 14.45 -7.93 -4.12
C THR A 74 14.12 -8.95 -3.02
N CYS A 75 13.66 -10.15 -3.41
CA CYS A 75 13.42 -11.24 -2.47
C CYS A 75 14.75 -11.84 -1.99
N THR A 76 14.83 -12.15 -0.70
CA THR A 76 15.99 -12.85 -0.13
C THR A 76 15.53 -14.11 0.60
N TYR A 77 16.40 -15.12 0.67
CA TYR A 77 16.09 -16.37 1.37
C TYR A 77 15.74 -16.13 2.85
N PHE A 78 16.53 -15.30 3.54
CA PHE A 78 16.37 -15.08 4.98
C PHE A 78 15.27 -14.08 5.35
N ARG A 79 14.99 -13.06 4.52
CA ARG A 79 13.98 -12.04 4.84
C ARG A 79 12.68 -12.18 4.05
N GLY A 80 12.58 -13.17 3.18
CA GLY A 80 11.47 -13.35 2.25
C GLY A 80 11.39 -12.23 1.21
N CYS A 81 10.22 -12.12 0.58
CA CYS A 81 9.91 -11.06 -0.36
C CYS A 81 9.28 -9.85 0.36
N PRO A 82 9.68 -8.61 0.03
CA PRO A 82 9.03 -7.41 0.58
C PRO A 82 7.51 -7.37 0.34
N ILE A 83 7.04 -7.83 -0.82
CA ILE A 83 5.61 -7.84 -1.14
C ILE A 83 4.80 -8.72 -0.18
N THR A 84 5.33 -9.87 0.23
CA THR A 84 4.67 -10.75 1.20
C THR A 84 4.52 -10.08 2.57
N LYS A 85 5.48 -9.24 2.97
CA LYS A 85 5.37 -8.49 4.23
C LYS A 85 4.25 -7.46 4.16
N LEU A 86 4.07 -6.82 2.99
CA LEU A 86 2.97 -5.89 2.78
C LEU A 86 1.61 -6.61 2.84
N ASP A 87 1.50 -7.77 2.20
CA ASP A 87 0.27 -8.58 2.23
C ASP A 87 -0.10 -8.99 3.66
N LEU A 88 0.88 -9.43 4.47
CA LEU A 88 0.67 -9.80 5.87
C LEU A 88 0.27 -8.60 6.73
N ALA A 89 0.93 -7.46 6.53
CA ALA A 89 0.62 -6.24 7.27
C ALA A 89 -0.83 -5.80 7.02
N ILE A 90 -1.26 -5.79 5.76
CA ILE A 90 -2.62 -5.39 5.37
C ILE A 90 -3.66 -6.39 5.88
N ALA A 91 -3.43 -7.69 5.68
CA ALA A 91 -4.43 -8.71 5.97
C ALA A 91 -4.60 -9.02 7.46
N TYR A 92 -3.53 -8.85 8.28
CA TYR A 92 -3.52 -9.31 9.66
C TYR A 92 -3.08 -8.24 10.66
N GLU A 93 -1.94 -7.61 10.45
CA GLU A 93 -1.36 -6.70 11.45
C GLU A 93 -2.20 -5.43 11.64
N LEU A 94 -2.68 -4.83 10.54
CA LEU A 94 -3.52 -3.64 10.59
C LEU A 94 -4.89 -3.91 11.27
N PRO A 95 -5.64 -4.98 10.92
CA PRO A 95 -6.86 -5.34 11.64
C PRO A 95 -6.63 -5.61 13.14
N GLU A 96 -5.55 -6.30 13.50
CA GLU A 96 -5.22 -6.59 14.90
C GLU A 96 -4.94 -5.29 15.67
N LEU A 97 -4.16 -4.39 15.08
CA LEU A 97 -3.84 -3.09 15.66
C LEU A 97 -5.10 -2.23 15.85
N ALA A 98 -5.98 -2.18 14.86
CA ALA A 98 -7.24 -1.45 14.94
C ALA A 98 -8.14 -2.01 16.07
N GLY A 99 -8.21 -3.34 16.21
CA GLY A 99 -8.95 -3.99 17.29
C GLY A 99 -8.39 -3.66 18.68
N LYS A 100 -7.07 -3.65 18.85
CA LYS A 100 -6.41 -3.24 20.10
C LYS A 100 -6.71 -1.78 20.44
N TYR A 101 -6.56 -0.89 19.46
CA TYR A 101 -6.81 0.54 19.65
C TYR A 101 -8.26 0.83 20.04
N LYS A 102 -9.23 0.16 19.39
CA LYS A 102 -10.65 0.29 19.74
C LYS A 102 -10.92 -0.05 21.21
N LYS A 103 -10.40 -1.19 21.68
CA LYS A 103 -10.55 -1.61 23.09
C LYS A 103 -9.92 -0.62 24.06
N MET A 104 -8.72 -0.12 23.74
CA MET A 104 -8.05 0.88 24.57
C MET A 104 -8.83 2.19 24.63
N SER A 105 -9.38 2.63 23.49
CA SER A 105 -10.22 3.83 23.42
C SER A 105 -11.51 3.68 24.23
N GLU A 106 -12.20 2.54 24.11
CA GLU A 106 -13.42 2.26 24.88
C GLU A 106 -13.14 2.20 26.39
N ALA A 107 -12.05 1.55 26.80
CA ALA A 107 -11.64 1.49 28.19
C ALA A 107 -11.28 2.87 28.76
N ALA A 108 -10.61 3.72 27.97
CA ALA A 108 -10.29 5.09 28.37
C ALA A 108 -11.55 5.94 28.53
N LEU A 109 -12.53 5.84 27.63
CA LEU A 109 -13.81 6.54 27.76
C LEU A 109 -14.57 6.08 29.02
N ALA A 110 -14.70 4.77 29.24
CA ALA A 110 -15.38 4.24 30.41
C ALA A 110 -14.73 4.69 31.73
N ALA A 111 -13.40 4.78 31.77
CA ALA A 111 -12.68 5.28 32.94
C ALA A 111 -12.98 6.77 33.21
N ILE A 112 -13.10 7.59 32.16
CA ILE A 112 -13.46 9.01 32.28
C ILE A 112 -14.90 9.15 32.79
N GLU A 113 -15.84 8.37 32.26
CA GLU A 113 -17.25 8.39 32.69
C GLU A 113 -17.39 7.95 34.16
N ALA A 114 -16.67 6.91 34.58
CA ALA A 114 -16.66 6.45 35.96
C ALA A 114 -16.13 7.52 36.94
N GLN A 115 -15.07 8.25 36.55
CA GLN A 115 -14.51 9.35 37.35
C GLN A 115 -15.47 10.54 37.47
N GLN A 116 -16.29 10.81 36.45
CA GLN A 116 -17.29 11.87 36.48
C GLN A 116 -18.47 11.54 37.40
N GLN A 117 -18.91 10.28 37.48
CA GLN A 117 -19.97 9.87 38.38
C GLN A 117 -19.56 9.95 39.87
N ASP A 118 -18.32 9.59 40.18
CA ASP A 118 -17.81 9.62 41.56
C ASP A 118 -17.57 11.06 42.07
N GLY A 119 -17.16 11.97 41.18
CA GLY A 119 -17.05 13.41 41.50
C GLY A 119 -18.39 14.11 41.75
N THR A 120 -19.50 13.57 41.24
CA THR A 120 -20.83 14.19 41.36
C THR A 120 -21.55 13.79 42.66
N LEU A 121 -21.24 12.62 43.23
CA LEU A 121 -21.84 12.18 44.51
C LEU A 121 -21.29 12.92 45.74
N SER A 122 -20.10 13.53 45.66
CA SER A 122 -19.46 14.19 46.81
C SER A 122 -20.05 15.59 47.14
N GLN A 123 -20.91 16.16 46.29
CA GLN A 123 -21.55 17.47 46.55
C GLN A 123 -23.00 17.38 47.08
N ALA A 124 -23.55 16.19 47.30
CA ALA A 124 -24.93 15.99 47.76
C ALA A 124 -25.03 15.51 49.22
N GLU A 125 -24.29 16.11 50.15
CA GLU A 125 -24.60 15.98 51.59
C GLU A 125 -25.55 17.10 52.05
N PRO A 126 -26.79 16.81 52.46
CA PRO A 126 -27.68 17.82 52.98
C PRO A 126 -27.24 18.20 54.40
N LYS A 127 -26.82 19.46 54.59
CA LYS A 127 -26.62 20.05 55.92
C LYS A 127 -27.93 19.98 56.71
N ARG A 128 -28.06 18.99 57.61
CA ARG A 128 -29.04 19.01 58.69
C ARG A 128 -28.56 20.02 59.73
N THR A 129 -29.16 21.20 59.73
CA THR A 129 -29.05 22.15 60.83
C THR A 129 -30.13 21.86 61.86
N SER A 130 -29.69 21.84 63.12
CA SER A 130 -30.40 21.50 64.34
C SER A 130 -31.33 22.62 64.82
#